data_AF-A0A966G890-F1
#
_entry.id   AF-A0A966G890-F1
#
_cell.length_a   1.000
_cell.length_b   1.000
_cell.length_c   1.000
_cell.angle_alpha   90.00
_cell.angle_beta   90.00
_cell.angle_gamma   90.00
#
_symmetry.space_group_name_H-M   'P 1'
#
loop_
_entity.id
_entity.type
_entity.pdbx_description
1 polymer ?
#
loop_
_entity_poly.entity_id
_entity_poly.type
_entity_poly.pdbx_seq_one_letter_code
_entity_poly.pdbx_strand_id
1 'polypeptide(L)'
;EKQWNDPQAIIARALKLANNKIEELLTQREDDKPKIEFYDEFAESKNAVEMSKAAKVLNIPGIGRTKLFQILRDEHILRSNNEPYQRFIDNGHFRVAINSFQHPSGDRIQYTKTLVLPRGLNHIRKLIERIQKQ
;
A
#
# COMPACT_ATOMS: atom_id res chain seq x y z
N GLU A 1 35.33 34.64 3.55
CA GLU A 1 34.01 34.69 4.22
C GLU A 1 32.95 35.58 3.54
N LYS A 2 33.32 36.60 2.72
CA LYS A 2 32.34 37.54 2.12
C LYS A 2 31.44 37.01 0.99
N GLN A 3 31.82 35.93 0.29
CA GLN A 3 30.97 35.34 -0.77
C GLN A 3 29.84 34.44 -0.24
N TRP A 4 29.86 34.08 1.05
CA TRP A 4 28.87 33.16 1.62
C TRP A 4 27.57 33.87 2.03
N ASN A 5 27.65 35.17 2.37
CA ASN A 5 26.54 36.00 2.85
C ASN A 5 26.10 37.07 1.84
N ASP A 6 26.55 37.02 0.59
CA ASP A 6 26.08 37.94 -0.44
C ASP A 6 24.59 37.69 -0.73
N PRO A 7 23.70 38.70 -0.65
CA PRO A 7 22.26 38.53 -0.85
C PRO A 7 21.91 37.84 -2.16
N GLN A 8 22.66 38.09 -3.25
CA GLN A 8 22.44 37.43 -4.52
C GLN A 8 22.81 35.95 -4.46
N ALA A 9 23.92 35.59 -3.80
CA ALA A 9 24.31 34.21 -3.57
C ALA A 9 23.29 33.45 -2.68
N ILE A 10 22.69 34.10 -1.68
CA ILE A 10 21.64 33.53 -0.82
C ILE A 10 20.36 33.27 -1.64
N ILE A 11 19.92 34.25 -2.44
CA ILE A 11 18.73 34.14 -3.30
C ILE A 11 18.93 33.04 -4.37
N ALA A 12 20.11 32.99 -5.00
CA ALA A 12 20.43 31.95 -5.97
C ALA A 12 20.39 30.54 -5.37
N ARG A 13 20.84 30.37 -4.11
CA ARG A 13 20.73 29.10 -3.38
C ARG A 13 19.29 28.75 -3.04
N ALA A 14 18.50 29.73 -2.58
CA ALA A 14 17.10 29.52 -2.28
C ALA A 14 16.30 29.11 -3.54
N LEU A 15 16.58 29.76 -4.68
CA LEU A 15 15.97 29.43 -5.95
C LEU A 15 16.36 28.03 -6.43
N LYS A 16 17.65 27.66 -6.31
CA LYS A 16 18.12 26.31 -6.63
C LYS A 16 17.46 25.25 -5.74
N LEU A 17 17.32 25.50 -4.44
CA LEU A 17 16.67 24.60 -3.51
C LEU A 17 15.18 24.43 -3.84
N ALA A 18 14.49 25.52 -4.16
CA ALA A 18 13.10 25.50 -4.58
C ALA A 18 12.92 24.71 -5.89
N ASN A 19 13.78 24.93 -6.88
CA ASN A 19 13.74 24.19 -8.15
C ASN A 19 13.99 22.69 -7.95
N ASN A 20 15.01 22.32 -7.17
CA ASN A 20 15.25 20.91 -6.82
C ASN A 20 14.05 20.29 -6.12
N LYS A 21 13.36 21.05 -5.25
CA LYS A 21 12.17 20.55 -4.56
C LYS A 21 10.98 20.39 -5.52
N ILE A 22 10.83 21.30 -6.48
CA ILE A 22 9.82 21.21 -7.53
C ILE A 22 10.08 19.97 -8.40
N GLU A 23 11.33 19.75 -8.83
CA GLU A 23 11.71 18.56 -9.61
C GLU A 23 11.43 17.28 -8.84
N GLU A 24 11.83 17.19 -7.57
CA GLU A 24 11.54 16.02 -6.72
C GLU A 24 10.03 15.73 -6.60
N LEU A 25 9.23 16.78 -6.40
CA LEU A 25 7.76 16.65 -6.34
C LEU A 25 7.15 16.23 -7.67
N LEU A 26 7.70 16.70 -8.80
CA LEU A 26 7.26 16.31 -10.14
C LEU A 26 7.59 14.84 -10.43
N THR A 27 8.80 14.38 -10.09
CA THR A 27 9.18 12.96 -10.20
C THR A 27 8.28 12.08 -9.35
N GLN A 28 7.97 12.48 -8.11
CA GLN A 28 7.03 11.75 -7.26
C GLN A 28 5.64 11.64 -7.88
N ARG A 29 5.14 12.71 -8.53
CA ARG A 29 3.84 12.67 -9.22
C ARG A 29 3.84 11.73 -10.43
N GLU A 30 4.93 11.67 -11.20
CA GLU A 30 5.05 10.73 -12.32
C GLU A 30 5.04 9.27 -11.84
N ASP A 31 5.73 8.97 -10.74
CA ASP A 31 5.72 7.63 -10.12
C ASP A 31 4.36 7.23 -9.54
N ASP A 32 3.55 8.20 -9.11
CA ASP A 32 2.23 7.97 -8.54
C ASP A 32 1.14 7.79 -9.61
N LYS A 33 1.33 8.32 -10.82
CA LYS A 33 0.40 8.16 -11.94
C LYS A 33 0.01 6.71 -12.24
N PRO A 34 0.95 5.75 -12.44
CA PRO A 34 0.57 4.35 -12.68
C PRO A 34 -0.09 3.68 -11.47
N LYS A 35 0.11 4.20 -10.24
CA LYS A 35 -0.54 3.66 -9.03
C LYS A 35 -2.00 4.11 -8.93
N ILE A 36 -2.28 5.36 -9.32
CA ILE A 36 -3.64 5.92 -9.36
C ILE A 36 -4.44 5.23 -10.46
N GLU A 37 -3.89 5.10 -11.66
CA GLU A 37 -4.54 4.39 -12.77
C GLU A 37 -4.86 2.93 -12.40
N PHE A 38 -3.92 2.23 -11.74
CA PHE A 38 -4.18 0.89 -11.23
C PHE A 38 -5.30 0.85 -10.19
N TYR A 39 -5.38 1.87 -9.32
CA TYR A 39 -6.44 1.95 -8.31
C TYR A 39 -7.81 2.17 -8.95
N ASP A 40 -7.90 3.04 -9.95
CA ASP A 40 -9.15 3.34 -10.64
C ASP A 40 -9.63 2.13 -11.47
N GLU A 41 -8.74 1.50 -12.24
CA GLU A 41 -9.05 0.25 -12.95
C GLU A 41 -9.43 -0.88 -11.98
N PHE A 42 -8.72 -0.97 -10.84
CA PHE A 42 -9.03 -1.95 -9.82
C PHE A 42 -10.37 -1.66 -9.14
N ALA A 43 -10.70 -0.39 -8.88
CA ALA A 43 -11.97 0.04 -8.30
C ALA A 43 -13.16 -0.28 -9.21
N GLU A 44 -12.95 -0.20 -10.53
CA GLU A 44 -13.96 -0.53 -11.54
C GLU A 44 -14.09 -2.04 -11.76
N SER A 45 -13.02 -2.81 -11.58
CA SER A 45 -13.04 -4.26 -11.76
C SER A 45 -13.52 -5.04 -10.52
N LYS A 46 -14.21 -6.18 -10.70
CA LYS A 46 -14.51 -7.12 -9.61
C LYS A 46 -13.31 -7.97 -9.18
N ASN A 47 -12.10 -7.60 -9.61
CA ASN A 47 -10.92 -8.43 -9.41
C ASN A 47 -10.47 -8.35 -7.95
N ALA A 48 -9.85 -9.43 -7.48
CA ALA A 48 -9.25 -9.48 -6.15
C ALA A 48 -7.73 -9.51 -6.31
N VAL A 49 -7.01 -8.74 -5.50
CA VAL A 49 -5.55 -8.69 -5.53
C VAL A 49 -4.94 -9.33 -4.30
N GLU A 50 -3.71 -9.78 -4.43
CA GLU A 50 -2.96 -10.26 -3.27
C GLU A 50 -2.65 -9.14 -2.29
N MET A 51 -2.52 -9.48 -1.00
CA MET A 51 -2.13 -8.51 0.04
C MET A 51 -0.83 -7.77 -0.30
N SER A 52 0.13 -8.45 -0.95
CA SER A 52 1.38 -7.83 -1.43
C SER A 52 1.13 -6.68 -2.41
N LYS A 53 0.19 -6.86 -3.34
CA LYS A 53 -0.17 -5.84 -4.33
C LYS A 53 -1.03 -4.75 -3.68
N ALA A 54 -1.97 -5.13 -2.82
CA ALA A 54 -2.76 -4.18 -2.03
C ALA A 54 -1.87 -3.22 -1.23
N ALA A 55 -0.84 -3.72 -0.53
CA ALA A 55 0.10 -2.88 0.21
C ALA A 55 0.86 -1.88 -0.70
N LYS A 56 1.31 -2.33 -1.88
CA LYS A 56 1.99 -1.46 -2.86
C LYS A 56 1.07 -0.36 -3.41
N VAL A 57 -0.20 -0.70 -3.64
CA VAL A 57 -1.20 0.23 -4.18
C VAL A 57 -1.63 1.26 -3.12
N LEU A 58 -1.75 0.83 -1.87
CA LEU A 58 -2.01 1.75 -0.76
C LEU A 58 -0.84 2.73 -0.56
N ASN A 59 0.39 2.31 -0.84
CA ASN A 59 1.62 3.11 -0.80
C ASN A 59 1.74 3.97 0.48
N ILE A 60 1.39 3.41 1.64
CA ILE A 60 1.38 4.15 2.89
C ILE A 60 2.78 4.13 3.50
N PRO A 61 3.39 5.30 3.81
CA PRO A 61 4.73 5.38 4.37
C PRO A 61 4.91 4.51 5.61
N GLY A 62 5.94 3.66 5.61
CA GLY A 62 6.27 2.78 6.73
C GLY A 62 5.34 1.56 6.90
N ILE A 63 4.39 1.32 5.99
CA ILE A 63 3.48 0.16 6.04
C ILE A 63 3.64 -0.70 4.79
N GLY A 64 4.52 -1.69 4.88
CA GLY A 64 4.64 -2.77 3.90
C GLY A 64 3.69 -3.94 4.17
N ARG A 65 3.75 -4.98 3.32
CA ARG A 65 2.92 -6.20 3.42
C ARG A 65 2.87 -6.80 4.83
N THR A 66 4.03 -6.97 5.47
CA THR A 66 4.11 -7.62 6.80
C THR A 66 3.42 -6.79 7.88
N LYS A 67 3.64 -5.47 7.89
CA LYS A 67 3.01 -4.57 8.85
C LYS A 67 1.51 -4.43 8.57
N LEU A 68 1.10 -4.47 7.31
CA LEU A 68 -0.31 -4.53 6.95
C LEU A 68 -1.00 -5.77 7.52
N PHE A 69 -0.40 -6.97 7.37
CA PHE A 69 -0.93 -8.17 8.01
C PHE A 69 -1.03 -8.02 9.54
N GLN A 70 -0.03 -7.41 10.17
CA GLN A 70 -0.05 -7.17 11.61
C GLN A 70 -1.22 -6.28 12.02
N ILE A 71 -1.37 -5.10 11.39
CA ILE A 71 -2.47 -4.16 11.65
C ILE A 71 -3.82 -4.84 11.49
N LEU A 72 -4.01 -5.61 10.42
CA LEU A 72 -5.28 -6.29 10.18
C LEU A 72 -5.57 -7.39 11.22
N ARG A 73 -4.55 -8.01 11.82
CA ARG A 73 -4.74 -8.95 12.93
C ARG A 73 -5.06 -8.23 14.23
N ASP A 74 -4.35 -7.14 14.51
CA ASP A 74 -4.55 -6.31 15.71
C ASP A 74 -5.97 -5.72 15.75
N GLU A 75 -6.51 -5.37 14.57
CA GLU A 75 -7.87 -4.84 14.42
C GLU A 75 -8.95 -5.94 14.28
N HIS A 76 -8.62 -7.20 14.56
CA HIS A 76 -9.53 -8.35 14.43
C HIS A 76 -10.22 -8.45 13.06
N ILE A 77 -9.48 -8.12 11.99
CA ILE A 77 -9.91 -8.30 10.60
C ILE A 77 -9.46 -9.65 10.07
N LEU A 78 -8.22 -10.01 10.38
CA LEU A 78 -7.63 -11.31 10.09
C LEU A 78 -7.40 -12.11 11.38
N ARG A 79 -7.43 -13.42 11.26
CA ARG A 79 -7.01 -14.38 12.28
C ARG A 79 -5.49 -14.53 12.31
N SER A 80 -4.97 -15.26 13.29
CA SER A 80 -3.54 -15.58 13.41
C SER A 80 -2.96 -16.26 12.16
N ASN A 81 -3.76 -17.05 11.44
CA ASN A 81 -3.40 -17.71 10.19
C ASN A 81 -3.56 -16.81 8.94
N ASN A 82 -3.84 -15.52 9.11
CA ASN A 82 -4.10 -14.53 8.04
C ASN A 82 -5.40 -14.71 7.26
N GLU A 83 -6.32 -15.55 7.73
CA GLU A 83 -7.66 -15.65 7.14
C GLU A 83 -8.59 -14.56 7.68
N PRO A 84 -9.40 -13.91 6.82
CA PRO A 84 -10.35 -12.91 7.24
C PRO A 84 -11.50 -13.53 8.03
N TYR A 85 -12.03 -12.79 9.00
CA TYR A 85 -13.30 -13.19 9.64
C TYR A 85 -14.44 -13.14 8.62
N GLN A 86 -15.41 -14.06 8.77
CA GLN A 86 -16.53 -14.25 7.85
C GLN A 86 -17.26 -12.93 7.53
N ARG A 87 -17.47 -12.07 8.55
CA ARG A 87 -18.08 -10.75 8.38
C ARG A 87 -17.40 -9.88 7.31
N PHE A 88 -16.08 -9.99 7.12
CA PHE A 88 -15.37 -9.20 6.10
C PHE A 88 -15.38 -9.87 4.73
N ILE A 89 -15.59 -11.19 4.67
CA ILE A 89 -15.87 -11.91 3.43
C ILE A 89 -17.27 -11.54 2.94
N ASP A 90 -18.27 -11.63 3.82
CA ASP A 90 -19.67 -11.34 3.49
C ASP A 90 -19.89 -9.88 3.07
N ASN A 91 -19.16 -8.95 3.70
CA ASN A 91 -19.16 -7.53 3.33
C ASN A 91 -18.34 -7.23 2.06
N GLY A 92 -17.79 -8.24 1.38
CA GLY A 92 -17.05 -8.08 0.13
C GLY A 92 -15.72 -7.36 0.28
N HIS A 93 -15.07 -7.43 1.46
CA HIS A 93 -13.74 -6.85 1.66
C HIS A 93 -12.64 -7.82 1.22
N PHE A 94 -12.84 -9.12 1.44
CA PHE A 94 -11.84 -10.14 1.12
C PHE A 94 -12.46 -11.36 0.45
N ARG A 95 -11.62 -12.13 -0.23
CA ARG A 95 -11.92 -13.49 -0.72
C ARG A 95 -10.78 -14.41 -0.33
N VAL A 96 -11.09 -15.65 0.04
CA VAL A 96 -10.09 -16.70 0.28
C VAL A 96 -9.98 -17.58 -0.96
N ALA A 97 -8.77 -17.80 -1.44
CA ALA A 97 -8.46 -18.73 -2.53
C ALA A 97 -7.62 -19.88 -2.00
N ILE A 98 -7.92 -21.11 -2.41
CA ILE A 98 -7.09 -22.27 -2.14
C ILE A 98 -5.99 -22.32 -3.21
N ASN A 99 -4.75 -22.37 -2.76
CA ASN A 99 -3.58 -22.60 -3.61
C ASN A 99 -2.92 -23.91 -3.22
N SER A 100 -2.06 -24.39 -4.11
CA SER A 100 -1.22 -25.56 -3.82
C SER A 100 0.17 -25.36 -4.40
N PHE A 101 1.17 -25.93 -3.75
CA PHE A 101 2.50 -26.06 -4.33
C PHE A 101 2.98 -27.50 -4.20
N GLN A 102 3.90 -27.90 -5.07
CA GLN A 102 4.56 -29.18 -4.98
C GLN A 102 5.78 -29.05 -4.09
N HIS A 103 5.81 -29.80 -3.00
CA HIS A 103 6.94 -29.88 -2.11
C HIS A 103 8.06 -30.70 -2.77
N PRO A 104 9.35 -30.41 -2.51
CA PRO A 104 10.46 -31.19 -3.05
C PRO A 104 10.43 -32.68 -2.70
N SER A 105 9.69 -33.10 -1.66
CA SER A 105 9.43 -34.51 -1.33
C SER A 105 8.48 -35.23 -2.30
N GLY A 106 7.82 -34.49 -3.20
CA GLY A 106 6.78 -34.99 -4.10
C GLY A 106 5.35 -34.69 -3.63
N ASP A 107 5.16 -34.32 -2.36
CA ASP A 107 3.85 -34.05 -1.79
C ASP A 107 3.22 -32.76 -2.32
N ARG A 108 1.90 -32.76 -2.55
CA ARG A 108 1.16 -31.55 -2.92
C ARG A 108 0.55 -30.92 -1.67
N ILE A 109 1.11 -29.79 -1.24
CA ILE A 109 0.65 -29.05 -0.06
C ILE A 109 -0.34 -27.98 -0.49
N GLN A 110 -1.53 -27.99 0.11
CA GLN A 110 -2.55 -26.96 -0.08
C GLN A 110 -2.47 -25.89 1.02
N TYR A 111 -2.70 -24.64 0.67
CA TYR A 111 -2.77 -23.53 1.61
C TYR A 111 -3.79 -22.49 1.16
N THR A 112 -4.31 -21.73 2.12
CA THR A 112 -5.26 -20.65 1.84
C THR A 112 -4.53 -19.32 1.64
N LYS A 113 -5.04 -18.52 0.70
CA LYS A 113 -4.51 -17.20 0.38
C LYS A 113 -5.62 -16.16 0.43
N THR A 114 -5.42 -15.14 1.25
CA THR A 114 -6.34 -14.01 1.38
C THR A 114 -6.09 -13.00 0.27
N LEU A 115 -7.15 -12.70 -0.48
CA LEU A 115 -7.19 -11.68 -1.53
C LEU A 115 -8.06 -10.51 -1.07
N VAL A 116 -7.65 -9.30 -1.45
CA VAL A 116 -8.31 -8.04 -1.13
C VAL A 116 -9.17 -7.62 -2.31
N LEU A 117 -10.44 -7.30 -2.07
CA LEU A 117 -11.37 -6.75 -3.04
C LEU A 117 -11.30 -5.21 -3.04
N PRO A 118 -11.85 -4.52 -4.06
CA PRO A 118 -11.81 -3.04 -4.13
C PRO A 118 -12.42 -2.35 -2.90
N ARG A 119 -13.53 -2.90 -2.40
CA ARG A 119 -14.17 -2.42 -1.16
C ARG A 119 -13.28 -2.66 0.07
N GLY A 120 -12.56 -3.77 0.10
CA GLY A 120 -11.58 -4.07 1.14
C GLY A 120 -10.39 -3.11 1.12
N LEU A 121 -9.89 -2.75 -0.06
CA LEU A 121 -8.80 -1.79 -0.21
C LEU A 121 -9.18 -0.41 0.36
N ASN A 122 -10.39 0.07 0.03
CA ASN A 122 -10.97 1.28 0.61
C ASN A 122 -11.10 1.19 2.14
N HIS A 123 -11.57 0.06 2.66
CA HIS A 123 -11.73 -0.16 4.09
C HIS A 123 -10.38 -0.11 4.82
N ILE A 124 -9.34 -0.75 4.28
CA ILE A 124 -7.98 -0.76 4.82
C ILE A 124 -7.39 0.65 4.84
N ARG A 125 -7.57 1.44 3.75
CA ARG A 125 -7.09 2.83 3.70
C ARG A 125 -7.68 3.66 4.85
N LYS A 126 -9.02 3.64 4.98
CA LYS A 126 -9.74 4.37 6.04
C LYS A 126 -9.33 3.93 7.45
N LEU A 127 -9.11 2.62 7.63
CA LEU A 127 -8.64 2.06 8.90
C LEU A 127 -7.28 2.64 9.29
N ILE A 128 -6.32 2.65 8.37
CA ILE A 128 -4.96 3.12 8.63
C ILE A 128 -4.95 4.63 8.87
N GLU A 129 -5.71 5.41 8.08
CA GLU A 129 -5.88 6.84 8.31
C GLU A 129 -6.43 7.16 9.71
N ARG A 130 -7.35 6.32 10.21
CA ARG A 130 -7.89 6.45 11.57
C ARG A 130 -6.81 6.17 12.62
N ILE A 131 -6.00 5.13 12.42
CA ILE A 131 -4.92 4.75 13.35
C ILE A 131 -3.82 5.82 13.40
N GLN A 132 -3.47 6.42 12.26
CA GLN A 132 -2.42 7.46 12.20
C GLN A 132 -2.84 8.83 12.76
N LYS A 133 -4.15 9.07 12.90
CA LYS A 133 -4.70 10.30 13.49
C LYS A 133 -4.87 10.23 15.01
N GLN A 134 -4.69 9.05 15.61
CA GLN A 134 -4.68 8.82 17.05
C GLN A 134 -3.26 8.97 17.59
#